data_AF-A0A653C8L2-F1
#
_entry.id   AF-A0A653C8L2-F1
#
_cell.length_a   1.000
_cell.length_b   1.000
_cell.length_c   1.000
_cell.angle_alpha   90.00
_cell.angle_beta   90.00
_cell.angle_gamma   90.00
#
_symmetry.space_group_name_H-M   'P 1'
#
loop_
_entity.id
_entity.type
_entity.pdbx_description
1 polymer ?
#
loop_
_entity_poly.entity_id
_entity_poly.type
_entity_poly.pdbx_seq_one_letter_code
_entity_poly.pdbx_strand_id
1 'polypeptide(L)'
;MERRVRAQRRDIRHLDTMCFTPFRRICHWGPLTAIGIIKMITAMTIHCMNMLLPKDTLGGKLNYGIFIALAGLTLYNFLSSMYHGPGYLPLNWKPCKEKDCQFLQTCGVCHGYKAPRSHHCRKSDAY
;
A
#
# COMPACT_ATOMS: atom_id res chain seq x y z
N MET A 1 15.17 -2.91 28.14
CA MET A 1 15.02 -2.41 26.75
C MET A 1 14.17 -3.34 25.88
N GLU A 2 14.53 -4.62 25.74
CA GLU A 2 13.83 -5.56 24.85
C GLU A 2 12.34 -5.80 25.18
N ARG A 3 11.98 -5.80 26.47
CA ARG A 3 10.57 -5.97 26.89
C ARG A 3 9.66 -4.84 26.38
N ARG A 4 10.15 -3.60 26.37
CA ARG A 4 9.41 -2.43 25.84
C ARG A 4 9.28 -2.48 24.32
N VAL A 5 10.36 -2.86 23.61
CA VAL A 5 10.33 -3.09 22.17
C VAL A 5 9.32 -4.20 21.79
N ARG A 6 9.29 -5.29 22.56
CA ARG A 6 8.33 -6.39 22.34
C ARG A 6 6.88 -6.00 22.66
N ALA A 7 6.65 -5.17 23.69
CA ALA A 7 5.32 -4.63 24.00
C ALA A 7 4.81 -3.71 22.89
N GLN A 8 5.62 -2.74 22.46
CA GLN A 8 5.28 -1.82 21.38
C GLN A 8 5.04 -2.53 20.04
N ARG A 9 5.79 -3.61 19.75
CA ARG A 9 5.57 -4.46 18.57
C ARG A 9 4.30 -5.31 18.66
N ARG A 10 3.81 -5.63 19.87
CA ARG A 10 2.54 -6.34 20.07
C ARG A 10 1.34 -5.41 19.87
N ASP A 11 1.39 -4.19 20.37
CA ASP A 11 0.31 -3.21 20.16
C ASP A 11 0.11 -2.86 18.68
N ILE A 12 1.21 -2.68 17.93
CA ILE A 12 1.14 -2.44 16.47
C ILE A 12 0.44 -3.62 15.77
N ARG A 13 0.81 -4.86 16.08
CA ARG A 13 0.17 -6.03 15.43
C ARG A 13 -1.32 -6.17 15.75
N HIS A 14 -1.77 -5.72 16.92
CA HIS A 14 -3.19 -5.80 17.28
C HIS A 14 -4.05 -4.79 16.50
N LEU A 15 -3.51 -3.60 16.22
CA LEU A 15 -4.16 -2.59 15.39
C LEU A 15 -4.24 -3.02 13.90
N ASP A 16 -3.33 -3.87 13.42
CA ASP A 16 -3.30 -4.38 12.04
C ASP A 16 -4.45 -5.36 11.72
N THR A 17 -5.13 -5.90 12.74
CA THR A 17 -6.05 -7.06 12.59
C THR A 17 -7.50 -6.66 12.28
N MET A 18 -7.80 -5.38 12.02
CA MET A 18 -9.15 -4.96 11.63
C MET A 18 -9.43 -5.27 10.15
N CYS A 19 -9.97 -6.46 9.88
CA CYS A 19 -10.38 -6.97 8.56
C CYS A 19 -11.36 -6.07 7.76
N PHE A 20 -11.98 -5.07 8.39
CA PHE A 20 -12.91 -4.12 7.74
C PHE A 20 -12.23 -2.93 7.04
N THR A 21 -10.92 -2.73 7.27
CA THR A 21 -10.17 -1.61 6.69
C THR A 21 -9.79 -1.75 5.20
N PRO A 22 -9.49 -2.95 4.65
CA PRO A 22 -9.04 -3.07 3.26
C PRO A 22 -10.17 -2.82 2.25
N PHE A 23 -11.36 -3.37 2.50
CA PHE A 23 -12.52 -3.20 1.62
C PHE A 23 -12.97 -1.74 1.54
N ARG A 24 -12.98 -1.03 2.67
CA ARG A 24 -13.30 0.41 2.68
C ARG A 24 -12.25 1.24 1.93
N ARG A 25 -10.99 0.80 1.93
CA ARG A 25 -9.91 1.46 1.17
C ARG A 25 -10.05 1.21 -0.34
N ILE A 26 -10.42 0.00 -0.76
CA ILE A 26 -10.64 -0.35 -2.17
C ILE A 26 -11.88 0.35 -2.73
N CYS A 27 -12.95 0.49 -1.95
CA CYS A 27 -14.19 1.15 -2.39
C CYS A 27 -14.11 2.69 -2.38
N HIS A 28 -12.94 3.28 -2.15
CA HIS A 28 -12.75 4.72 -2.29
C HIS A 28 -12.60 5.10 -3.78
N TRP A 29 -13.06 6.30 -4.16
CA TRP A 29 -13.07 6.76 -5.55
C TRP A 29 -11.71 6.64 -6.26
N GLY A 30 -10.61 7.02 -5.61
CA GLY A 30 -9.26 6.93 -6.19
C GLY A 30 -8.86 5.50 -6.62
N PRO A 31 -8.88 4.52 -5.71
CA PRO A 31 -8.68 3.11 -6.06
C PRO A 31 -9.60 2.55 -7.15
N LEU A 32 -10.90 2.87 -7.09
CA LEU A 32 -11.86 2.40 -8.09
C LEU A 32 -11.56 2.97 -9.48
N THR A 33 -11.24 4.27 -9.58
CA THR A 33 -10.87 4.88 -10.87
C THR A 33 -9.57 4.29 -11.39
N ALA A 34 -8.57 4.05 -10.54
CA ALA A 34 -7.32 3.41 -10.94
C ALA A 34 -7.55 1.99 -11.51
N ILE A 35 -8.36 1.16 -10.85
CA ILE A 35 -8.72 -0.18 -11.36
C ILE A 35 -9.43 -0.06 -12.71
N GLY A 36 -10.36 0.89 -12.85
CA GLY A 36 -11.05 1.17 -14.11
C GLY A 36 -10.08 1.52 -15.24
N ILE A 37 -9.14 2.43 -14.99
CA ILE A 37 -8.11 2.83 -15.97
C ILE A 37 -7.24 1.64 -16.37
N ILE A 38 -6.75 0.85 -15.40
CA ILE A 38 -5.93 -0.34 -15.67
C ILE A 38 -6.69 -1.31 -16.58
N LYS A 39 -7.99 -1.55 -16.32
CA LYS A 39 -8.82 -2.44 -17.15
C LYS A 39 -9.04 -1.89 -18.55
N MET A 40 -9.35 -0.60 -18.69
CA MET A 40 -9.59 0.05 -19.99
C MET A 40 -8.33 0.03 -20.86
N ILE A 41 -7.18 0.42 -20.31
CA ILE A 41 -5.90 0.39 -21.03
C ILE A 41 -5.56 -1.06 -21.41
N THR A 42 -5.73 -2.02 -20.49
CA THR A 42 -5.48 -3.43 -20.78
C THR A 42 -6.34 -3.93 -21.94
N ALA A 43 -7.64 -3.62 -21.94
CA ALA A 43 -8.57 -4.03 -22.99
C ALA A 43 -8.21 -3.41 -24.35
N MET A 44 -7.88 -2.11 -24.37
CA MET A 44 -7.48 -1.41 -25.59
C MET A 44 -6.16 -1.96 -26.13
N THR A 45 -5.17 -2.20 -25.26
CA THR A 45 -3.89 -2.79 -25.70
C THR A 45 -4.09 -4.19 -26.25
N ILE A 46 -4.92 -5.04 -25.62
CA ILE A 46 -5.25 -6.36 -26.17
C ILE A 46 -5.89 -6.22 -27.56
N HIS A 47 -6.79 -5.26 -27.74
CA HIS A 47 -7.41 -4.99 -29.04
C HIS A 47 -6.36 -4.62 -30.10
N CYS A 48 -5.45 -3.69 -29.80
CA CYS A 48 -4.37 -3.31 -30.70
C CYS A 48 -3.40 -4.47 -30.99
N MET A 49 -3.08 -5.30 -29.99
CA MET A 49 -2.20 -6.45 -30.17
C MET A 49 -2.80 -7.48 -31.13
N ASN A 50 -4.12 -7.66 -31.10
CA ASN A 50 -4.83 -8.54 -32.03
C ASN A 50 -4.81 -8.01 -33.48
N MET A 51 -4.64 -6.70 -33.68
CA MET A 51 -4.48 -6.09 -35.00
C MET A 51 -3.02 -6.09 -35.46
N LEU A 52 -2.06 -5.96 -34.54
CA LEU A 52 -0.65 -5.82 -34.85
C LEU A 52 0.01 -7.15 -35.26
N LEU A 53 -0.32 -8.24 -34.57
CA LEU A 53 0.29 -9.53 -34.83
C LEU A 53 -0.75 -10.67 -34.78
N PRO A 54 -0.79 -11.57 -35.79
CA PRO A 54 -1.74 -12.67 -35.78
C PRO A 54 -1.51 -13.60 -34.58
N LYS A 55 -2.59 -13.96 -33.88
CA LYS A 55 -2.56 -14.85 -32.70
C LYS A 55 -2.04 -16.24 -32.99
N ASP A 56 -2.10 -16.67 -34.25
CA ASP A 56 -1.67 -18.00 -34.67
C ASP A 56 -0.14 -18.12 -34.70
N THR A 57 0.56 -16.99 -34.81
CA THR A 57 2.02 -16.95 -34.76
C THR A 57 2.53 -17.17 -33.33
N LEU A 58 3.66 -17.87 -33.19
CA LEU A 58 4.31 -18.05 -31.89
C LEU A 58 4.67 -16.70 -31.25
N GLY A 59 5.13 -15.73 -32.04
CA GLY A 59 5.42 -14.36 -31.59
C GLY A 59 4.18 -13.65 -31.04
N GLY A 60 3.02 -13.80 -31.69
CA GLY A 60 1.74 -13.26 -31.21
C GLY A 60 1.34 -13.84 -29.87
N LYS A 61 1.46 -15.16 -29.70
CA LYS A 61 1.16 -15.84 -28.43
C LYS A 61 2.09 -15.41 -27.30
N LEU A 62 3.40 -15.31 -27.57
CA LEU A 62 4.38 -14.86 -26.58
C LEU A 62 4.15 -13.40 -26.17
N ASN A 63 3.96 -12.51 -27.13
CA ASN A 63 3.72 -11.10 -26.87
C ASN A 63 2.43 -10.89 -26.04
N TYR A 64 1.35 -11.59 -26.40
CA TYR A 64 0.11 -11.57 -25.62
C TYR A 64 0.30 -12.13 -24.21
N GLY A 65 0.98 -13.28 -24.07
CA GLY A 65 1.24 -13.90 -22.77
C GLY A 65 2.07 -13.01 -21.84
N ILE A 66 3.15 -12.42 -22.35
CA ILE A 66 4.00 -11.49 -21.60
C ILE A 66 3.20 -10.26 -21.18
N PHE A 67 2.42 -9.68 -22.08
CA PHE A 67 1.60 -8.52 -21.77
C PHE A 67 0.57 -8.81 -20.66
N ILE A 68 -0.17 -9.93 -20.76
CA ILE A 68 -1.14 -10.33 -19.74
C ILE A 68 -0.46 -10.59 -18.39
N ALA A 69 0.71 -11.21 -18.38
CA ALA A 69 1.48 -11.43 -17.15
C ALA A 69 1.88 -10.10 -16.50
N LEU A 70 2.40 -9.16 -17.27
CA LEU A 70 2.78 -7.83 -16.78
C LEU A 70 1.56 -7.03 -16.29
N ALA A 71 0.45 -7.03 -17.04
CA ALA A 71 -0.79 -6.37 -16.63
C ALA A 71 -1.35 -6.98 -15.33
N GLY A 72 -1.29 -8.32 -15.21
CA GLY A 72 -1.65 -9.03 -13.98
C GLY A 72 -0.76 -8.63 -12.81
N LEU A 73 0.55 -8.51 -13.02
CA LEU A 73 1.50 -8.08 -12.00
C LEU A 73 1.25 -6.63 -11.56
N THR A 74 0.91 -5.72 -12.49
CA THR A 74 0.52 -4.34 -12.15
C THR A 74 -0.71 -4.34 -11.25
N LEU A 75 -1.75 -5.08 -11.62
CA LEU A 75 -2.98 -5.16 -10.81
C LEU A 75 -2.69 -5.78 -9.43
N TYR A 76 -1.91 -6.85 -9.39
CA TYR A 76 -1.53 -7.52 -8.14
C TYR A 76 -0.78 -6.57 -7.19
N ASN A 77 0.26 -5.88 -7.68
CA ASN A 77 1.02 -4.95 -6.86
C ASN A 77 0.16 -3.77 -6.37
N PHE A 78 -0.73 -3.27 -7.23
CA PHE A 78 -1.67 -2.23 -6.84
C PHE A 78 -2.60 -2.70 -5.71
N LEU A 79 -3.26 -3.86 -5.87
CA LEU A 79 -4.12 -4.45 -4.85
C LEU A 79 -3.35 -4.75 -3.55
N SER A 80 -2.14 -5.30 -3.66
CA SER A 80 -1.27 -5.60 -2.51
C SER A 80 -0.92 -4.34 -1.71
N SER A 81 -0.61 -3.23 -2.40
CA SER A 81 -0.33 -1.95 -1.73
C SER A 81 -1.53 -1.41 -0.97
N MET A 82 -2.74 -1.61 -1.49
CA MET A 82 -3.98 -1.21 -0.81
C MET A 82 -4.30 -2.12 0.36
N TYR A 83 -4.05 -3.42 0.24
CA TYR A 83 -4.30 -4.37 1.31
C TYR A 83 -3.44 -4.06 2.54
N HIS A 84 -2.12 -3.91 2.36
CA HIS A 84 -1.20 -3.63 3.47
C HIS A 84 -1.34 -2.20 4.00
N GLY A 85 -1.44 -1.20 3.11
CA GLY A 85 -1.52 0.20 3.51
C GLY A 85 -0.26 0.75 4.18
N PRO A 86 -0.33 1.98 4.71
CA PRO A 86 0.77 2.59 5.45
C PRO A 86 0.85 2.01 6.86
N GLY A 87 2.08 1.83 7.36
CA GLY A 87 2.30 1.59 8.78
C GLY A 87 1.95 2.82 9.62
N TYR A 88 1.64 2.60 10.90
CA TYR A 88 1.29 3.66 11.85
C TYR A 88 2.04 3.48 13.17
N LEU A 89 2.09 4.56 13.94
CA LEU A 89 2.61 4.58 15.29
C LEU A 89 1.45 4.78 16.26
N PRO A 90 1.49 4.17 17.46
CA PRO A 90 0.47 4.42 18.47
C PRO A 90 0.48 5.89 18.92
N LEU A 91 -0.66 6.37 19.41
CA LEU A 91 -0.75 7.70 20.04
C LEU A 91 0.27 7.84 21.18
N ASN A 92 0.81 9.05 21.35
CA ASN A 92 1.87 9.34 22.33
C ASN A 92 3.14 8.49 22.18
N TRP A 93 3.43 7.95 20.99
CA TRP A 93 4.61 7.13 20.78
C TRP A 93 5.91 7.85 21.20
N LYS A 94 6.81 7.10 21.85
CA LYS A 94 8.14 7.57 22.25
C LYS A 94 9.19 6.49 21.94
N PRO A 95 10.44 6.88 21.63
CA PRO A 95 11.52 5.91 21.44
C PRO A 95 11.81 5.16 22.75
N CYS A 96 12.31 3.93 22.64
CA CYS A 96 12.65 3.12 23.81
C CYS A 96 13.83 3.68 24.62
N LYS A 97 14.71 4.45 23.99
CA LYS A 97 15.81 5.18 24.63
C LYS A 97 15.41 6.64 24.69
N GLU A 98 15.29 7.19 25.89
CA GLU A 98 14.93 8.60 26.06
C GLU A 98 15.99 9.56 25.50
N LYS A 99 17.26 9.13 25.46
CA LYS A 99 18.35 9.87 24.82
C LYS A 99 18.11 10.12 23.33
N ASP A 100 17.28 9.30 22.67
CA ASP A 100 16.99 9.46 21.25
C ASP A 100 15.93 10.55 21.01
N CYS A 101 15.15 10.92 22.04
CA CYS A 101 14.12 11.95 21.94
C CYS A 101 14.66 13.31 21.48
N GLN A 102 15.92 13.62 21.81
CA GLN A 102 16.56 14.89 21.44
C GLN A 102 16.77 15.04 19.91
N PHE A 103 16.77 13.92 19.17
CA PHE A 103 16.95 13.90 17.71
C PHE A 103 15.62 13.82 16.96
N LEU A 104 14.49 13.69 17.66
CA LEU A 104 13.19 13.43 17.05
C LEU A 104 12.29 14.65 17.14
N GLN A 105 11.57 14.91 16.05
CA GLN A 105 10.52 15.92 16.02
C GLN A 105 9.29 15.44 16.80
N THR A 106 8.55 16.36 17.40
CA THR A 106 7.26 16.07 18.06
C THR A 106 6.08 16.39 17.13
N CYS A 107 4.93 15.79 17.42
CA CYS A 107 3.67 16.12 16.77
C CYS A 107 2.66 16.56 17.84
N GLY A 108 2.14 17.79 17.72
CA GLY A 108 1.13 18.32 18.64
C GLY A 108 -0.22 17.60 18.55
N VAL A 109 -0.55 17.03 17.39
CA VAL A 109 -1.82 16.29 17.17
C VAL A 109 -1.74 14.87 17.74
N CYS A 110 -0.63 14.18 17.52
CA CYS A 110 -0.44 12.81 18.02
C CYS A 110 0.09 12.74 19.46
N HIS A 111 0.46 13.89 20.04
CA HIS A 111 1.07 14.03 21.37
C HIS A 111 2.31 13.12 21.60
N GLY A 112 3.03 12.79 20.52
CA GLY A 112 4.17 11.88 20.53
C GLY A 112 5.33 12.35 19.65
N TYR A 113 6.41 11.57 19.63
CA TYR A 113 7.54 11.79 18.72
C TYR A 113 7.27 11.16 17.35
N LYS A 114 7.83 11.76 16.30
CA LYS A 114 7.84 11.19 14.96
C LYS A 114 9.03 10.27 14.82
N ALA A 115 8.80 8.99 14.53
CA ALA A 115 9.88 8.11 14.11
C ALA A 115 10.56 8.64 12.82
N PRO A 116 11.83 8.29 12.57
CA PRO A 116 12.53 8.71 11.36
C PRO A 116 11.73 8.38 10.09
N ARG A 117 11.58 9.36 9.18
CA ARG A 117 10.75 9.30 7.95
C ARG A 117 9.25 9.12 8.15
N SER A 118 8.75 9.19 9.38
CA SER A 118 7.30 9.21 9.64
C SER A 118 6.75 10.64 9.64
N HIS A 119 5.53 10.78 9.14
CA HIS A 119 4.83 12.06 9.08
C HIS A 119 3.40 11.87 9.57
N HIS A 120 2.85 12.90 10.22
CA HIS A 120 1.43 12.91 10.56
C HIS A 120 0.61 13.06 9.28
N CYS A 121 -0.23 12.08 8.98
CA CYS A 121 -1.16 12.14 7.87
C CYS A 121 -2.52 12.61 8.39
N ARG A 122 -2.94 13.83 8.01
CA ARG A 122 -4.24 14.41 8.41
C ARG A 122 -5.45 13.57 8.01
N LYS A 123 -5.33 12.77 6.94
CA LYS A 123 -6.41 11.91 6.43
C LYS A 123 -6.49 10.57 7.16
N SER A 124 -5.44 10.22 7.89
CA SER A 124 -5.30 9.00 8.67
C SER A 124 -5.37 9.37 10.15
N ASP A 125 -6.54 9.80 10.62
CA ASP A 125 -6.78 9.85 12.06
C ASP A 125 -6.70 8.41 12.57
N ALA A 126 -5.56 8.08 13.17
CA ALA A 126 -5.27 6.76 13.70
C ALA A 126 -6.27 6.47 14.82
N TYR A 127 -7.18 5.55 14.57
CA TYR A 127 -8.05 4.92 15.57
C TYR A 127 -7.55 3.50 15.80
#